data_AF-A0A8J6FPK8-F1
#
_entry.id   AF-A0A8J6FPK8-F1
#
_cell.length_a   1.000
_cell.length_b   1.000
_cell.length_c   1.000
_cell.angle_alpha   90.00
_cell.angle_beta   90.00
_cell.angle_gamma   90.00
#
_symmetry.space_group_name_H-M   'P 1'
#
loop_
_entity.id
_entity.type
_entity.pdbx_description
1 polymer ?
#
loop_
_entity_poly.entity_id
_entity_poly.type
_entity_poly.pdbx_seq_one_letter_code
_entity_poly.pdbx_strand_id
1 'polypeptide(L)'
;MGNVLQAGQGQAPTRQAALGAGLNISTPTTTINKVCASGMKSIMLAAQSLMCGHQSVMVAGGMESMSNVPYCMLRGATPYGGVKLEDLIVKDGLTDVYNKIHMGNCAENTAKKMNIGREEQDKYAISSYTKSKAAWESGLLAKEITPVTIQQRGKPDVVVQEDEEYKRVDFTKFPKLKTVFQKDNGTVTAANASTLNDGAAALVLMTAEAAEQLKAKPLARILGIKQNTAVQITIHIQSPL
;
A
#
# COMPACT_ATOMS: atom_id res chain seq x y z
N MET A 1 -10.23 2.34 6.84
CA MET A 1 -9.01 1.70 6.31
C MET A 1 -8.94 1.99 4.81
N GLY A 2 -7.74 2.24 4.29
CA GLY A 2 -7.48 2.42 2.87
C GLY A 2 -7.46 1.08 2.13
N ASN A 3 -8.12 1.00 0.97
CA ASN A 3 -8.10 -0.18 0.09
C ASN A 3 -8.58 0.23 -1.31
N VAL A 4 -7.75 -0.04 -2.32
CA VAL A 4 -7.92 0.45 -3.69
C VAL A 4 -8.78 -0.53 -4.49
N LEU A 5 -8.35 -1.78 -4.59
CA LEU A 5 -8.93 -2.78 -5.48
C LEU A 5 -9.97 -3.63 -4.73
N GLN A 6 -11.14 -3.05 -4.51
CA GLN A 6 -12.20 -3.61 -3.67
C GLN A 6 -13.04 -4.71 -4.35
N ALA A 7 -12.86 -4.93 -5.66
CA ALA A 7 -13.66 -5.88 -6.41
C ALA A 7 -13.45 -7.31 -5.91
N GLY A 8 -14.54 -8.06 -5.74
CA GLY A 8 -14.52 -9.45 -5.29
C GLY A 8 -14.33 -9.66 -3.79
N GLN A 9 -14.05 -8.61 -3.02
CA GLN A 9 -13.79 -8.72 -1.57
C GLN A 9 -15.07 -8.84 -0.71
N GLY A 10 -16.25 -8.72 -1.32
CA GLY A 10 -17.53 -8.68 -0.60
C GLY A 10 -17.89 -7.30 -0.06
N GLN A 11 -18.99 -7.22 0.68
CA GLN A 11 -19.53 -5.94 1.17
C GLN A 11 -18.65 -5.36 2.29
N ALA A 12 -18.38 -4.05 2.21
CA ALA A 12 -17.70 -3.26 3.24
C ALA A 12 -16.38 -3.88 3.76
N PRO A 13 -15.29 -3.90 2.97
CA PRO A 13 -14.02 -4.52 3.36
C PRO A 13 -13.50 -4.07 4.72
N THR A 14 -13.59 -2.77 5.05
CA THR A 14 -13.17 -2.28 6.38
C THR A 14 -14.03 -2.83 7.52
N ARG A 15 -15.31 -3.10 7.29
CA ARG A 15 -16.19 -3.73 8.29
C ARG A 15 -15.80 -5.19 8.52
N GLN A 16 -15.50 -5.91 7.45
CA GLN A 16 -15.01 -7.29 7.54
C GLN A 16 -13.71 -7.35 8.36
N ALA A 17 -12.75 -6.46 8.08
CA ALA A 17 -11.50 -6.38 8.85
C ALA A 17 -11.76 -6.04 10.33
N ALA A 18 -12.62 -5.05 10.63
CA ALA A 18 -12.92 -4.66 12.01
C ALA A 18 -13.55 -5.80 12.82
N LEU A 19 -14.57 -6.48 12.26
CA LEU A 19 -15.23 -7.60 12.92
C LEU A 19 -14.32 -8.84 13.00
N GLY A 20 -13.53 -9.10 11.95
CA GLY A 20 -12.52 -10.17 11.93
C GLY A 20 -11.42 -9.98 12.97
N ALA A 21 -11.10 -8.74 13.33
CA ALA A 21 -10.21 -8.39 14.43
C ALA A 21 -10.89 -8.42 15.82
N GLY A 22 -12.18 -8.78 15.90
CA GLY A 22 -12.93 -8.87 17.15
C GLY A 22 -13.43 -7.54 17.71
N LEU A 23 -13.46 -6.46 16.91
CA LEU A 23 -14.04 -5.19 17.36
C LEU A 23 -15.56 -5.29 17.51
N ASN A 24 -16.12 -4.46 18.40
CA ASN A 24 -17.56 -4.46 18.69
C ASN A 24 -18.38 -4.17 17.43
N ILE A 25 -19.55 -4.80 17.31
CA ILE A 25 -20.52 -4.56 16.23
C ILE A 25 -20.97 -3.09 16.14
N SER A 26 -20.91 -2.32 17.23
CA SER A 26 -21.22 -0.90 17.23
C SER A 26 -20.16 -0.04 16.53
N THR A 27 -18.96 -0.57 16.23
CA THR A 27 -17.84 0.17 15.65
C THR A 27 -18.15 0.61 14.22
N PRO A 28 -18.35 1.92 13.93
CA PRO A 28 -18.59 2.37 12.57
C PRO A 28 -17.32 2.23 11.71
N THR A 29 -17.48 1.93 10.43
CA THR A 29 -16.36 1.66 9.52
C THR A 29 -16.53 2.29 8.16
N THR A 30 -15.45 2.81 7.59
CA THR A 30 -15.42 3.36 6.23
C THR A 30 -14.18 2.86 5.47
N THR A 31 -14.40 2.39 4.24
CA THR A 31 -13.33 2.02 3.29
C THR A 31 -12.98 3.23 2.43
N ILE A 32 -11.69 3.57 2.37
CA ILE A 32 -11.20 4.79 1.71
C ILE A 32 -10.39 4.39 0.49
N ASN A 33 -10.71 4.97 -0.68
CA ASN A 33 -9.91 4.83 -1.88
C ASN A 33 -9.34 6.19 -2.31
N LYS A 34 -8.01 6.31 -2.23
CA LYS A 34 -7.20 7.36 -2.82
C LYS A 34 -5.96 6.75 -3.49
N VAL A 35 -6.14 5.64 -4.22
CA VAL A 35 -5.06 4.88 -4.89
C VAL A 35 -3.92 4.59 -3.89
N CYS A 36 -2.65 4.75 -4.25
CA CYS A 36 -1.51 4.44 -3.39
C CYS A 36 -1.52 5.22 -2.06
N ALA A 37 -2.22 6.35 -1.99
CA ALA A 37 -2.32 7.17 -0.78
C ALA A 37 -3.50 6.80 0.14
N SER A 38 -4.23 5.71 -0.15
CA SER A 38 -5.43 5.31 0.60
C SER A 38 -5.16 5.10 2.09
N GLY A 39 -4.06 4.41 2.44
CA GLY A 39 -3.69 4.16 3.83
C GLY A 39 -3.44 5.46 4.59
N MET A 40 -2.61 6.34 4.03
CA MET A 40 -2.30 7.62 4.65
C MET A 40 -3.52 8.56 4.70
N LYS A 41 -4.39 8.54 3.68
CA LYS A 41 -5.64 9.31 3.69
C LYS A 41 -6.59 8.83 4.78
N SER A 42 -6.65 7.51 5.04
CA SER A 42 -7.42 6.96 6.16
C SER A 42 -6.94 7.52 7.50
N ILE A 43 -5.63 7.65 7.71
CA ILE A 43 -5.05 8.22 8.93
C ILE A 43 -5.41 9.71 9.07
N MET A 44 -5.32 10.49 7.98
CA MET A 44 -5.72 11.91 8.00
C MET A 44 -7.18 12.09 8.39
N LEU A 45 -8.09 11.32 7.79
CA LEU A 45 -9.53 11.43 8.06
C LEU A 45 -9.86 11.05 9.51
N ALA A 46 -9.20 10.02 10.05
CA ALA A 46 -9.33 9.66 11.45
C ALA A 46 -8.79 10.77 12.37
N ALA A 47 -7.60 11.32 12.08
CA ALA A 47 -7.04 12.44 12.82
C ALA A 47 -7.96 13.66 12.82
N GLN A 48 -8.59 14.00 11.68
CA GLN A 48 -9.57 15.08 11.59
C GLN A 48 -10.80 14.82 12.47
N SER A 49 -11.32 13.60 12.48
CA SER A 49 -12.45 13.22 13.34
C SER A 49 -12.10 13.34 14.83
N LEU A 50 -10.89 12.97 15.23
CA LEU A 50 -10.38 13.14 16.59
C LEU A 50 -10.21 14.63 16.94
N MET A 51 -9.64 15.43 16.03
CA MET A 51 -9.46 16.89 16.20
C MET A 51 -10.80 17.63 16.34
N CYS A 52 -11.84 17.18 15.65
CA CYS A 52 -13.20 17.74 15.76
C CYS A 52 -13.96 17.26 17.00
N GLY A 53 -13.39 16.37 17.82
CA GLY A 53 -14.05 15.80 19.01
C GLY A 53 -15.21 14.86 18.70
N HIS A 54 -15.35 14.39 17.45
CA HIS A 54 -16.42 13.46 17.09
C HIS A 54 -16.17 12.05 17.63
N GLN A 55 -14.90 11.68 17.83
CA GLN A 55 -14.44 10.40 18.38
C GLN A 55 -13.22 10.67 19.27
N SER A 56 -12.96 9.78 20.23
CA SER A 56 -11.79 9.86 21.12
C SER A 56 -10.73 8.81 20.81
N VAL A 57 -11.11 7.70 20.16
CA VAL A 57 -10.24 6.60 19.75
C VAL A 57 -10.67 6.10 18.37
N MET A 58 -9.72 5.90 17.45
CA MET A 58 -9.96 5.39 16.11
C MET A 58 -8.83 4.47 15.65
N VAL A 59 -9.16 3.49 14.81
CA VAL A 59 -8.17 2.69 14.06
C VAL A 59 -8.14 3.17 12.62
N ALA A 60 -6.94 3.41 12.08
CA ALA A 60 -6.74 3.83 10.70
C ALA A 60 -5.51 3.15 10.10
N GLY A 61 -5.45 3.04 8.78
CA GLY A 61 -4.40 2.28 8.11
C GLY A 61 -4.85 1.88 6.71
N GLY A 62 -4.27 0.82 6.16
CA GLY A 62 -4.64 0.31 4.83
C GLY A 62 -4.38 -1.18 4.68
N MET A 63 -5.01 -1.77 3.67
CA MET A 63 -4.90 -3.18 3.33
C MET A 63 -5.10 -3.37 1.82
N GLU A 64 -4.35 -4.29 1.23
CA GLU A 64 -4.50 -4.66 -0.17
C GLU A 64 -4.12 -6.14 -0.33
N SER A 65 -4.83 -6.84 -1.21
CA SER A 65 -4.38 -8.14 -1.69
C SER A 65 -4.43 -8.15 -3.21
N MET A 66 -3.32 -7.75 -3.83
CA MET A 66 -3.19 -7.72 -5.28
C MET A 66 -3.28 -9.13 -5.88
N SER A 67 -2.83 -10.16 -5.15
CA SER A 67 -2.92 -11.56 -5.59
C SER A 67 -4.35 -12.06 -5.80
N ASN A 68 -5.33 -11.46 -5.12
CA ASN A 68 -6.74 -11.89 -5.18
C ASN A 68 -7.63 -10.94 -6.01
N VAL A 69 -7.05 -9.97 -6.71
CA VAL A 69 -7.82 -9.05 -7.54
C VAL A 69 -8.37 -9.79 -8.76
N PRO A 70 -9.69 -9.74 -9.02
CA PRO A 70 -10.28 -10.49 -10.12
C PRO A 70 -10.13 -9.75 -11.46
N TYR A 71 -10.34 -10.49 -12.54
CA TYR A 71 -10.66 -9.90 -13.83
C TYR A 71 -12.14 -9.46 -13.87
N CYS A 72 -12.49 -8.51 -14.72
CA CYS A 72 -13.87 -8.05 -14.90
C CYS A 72 -14.41 -8.23 -16.32
N MET A 73 -15.74 -8.31 -16.41
CA MET A 73 -16.52 -8.30 -17.64
C MET A 73 -17.62 -7.26 -17.50
N LEU A 74 -17.91 -6.52 -18.58
CA LEU A 74 -19.04 -5.59 -18.58
C LEU A 74 -20.36 -6.35 -18.47
N ARG A 75 -21.29 -5.79 -17.70
CA ARG A 75 -22.67 -6.29 -17.67
C ARG A 75 -23.36 -5.95 -18.99
N GLY A 76 -24.05 -6.93 -19.58
CA GLY A 76 -24.84 -6.73 -20.80
C GLY A 76 -24.74 -7.93 -21.75
N ALA A 77 -25.19 -7.73 -22.99
CA ALA A 77 -25.06 -8.73 -24.05
C ALA A 77 -23.59 -8.85 -24.48
N THR A 78 -23.12 -10.09 -24.68
CA THR A 78 -21.78 -10.34 -25.23
C THR A 78 -21.78 -9.99 -26.72
N PRO A 79 -20.91 -9.06 -27.18
CA PRO A 79 -20.88 -8.65 -28.57
C PRO A 79 -20.42 -9.79 -29.49
N TYR A 80 -20.95 -9.83 -30.71
CA TYR A 80 -20.45 -10.70 -31.76
C TYR A 80 -18.97 -10.39 -32.04
N GLY A 81 -18.12 -11.42 -32.13
CA GLY A 81 -16.67 -11.26 -32.30
C GLY A 81 -15.85 -11.40 -31.00
N GLY A 82 -16.50 -11.54 -29.84
CA GLY A 82 -15.84 -11.93 -28.59
C GLY A 82 -15.76 -10.82 -27.53
N VAL A 83 -15.33 -11.20 -26.33
CA VAL A 83 -15.21 -10.32 -25.17
C VAL A 83 -13.80 -10.40 -24.58
N LYS A 84 -13.27 -9.26 -24.15
CA LYS A 84 -12.02 -9.19 -23.38
C LYS A 84 -12.36 -9.06 -21.91
N LEU A 85 -11.84 -9.97 -21.09
CA LEU A 85 -11.84 -9.80 -19.64
C LEU A 85 -10.69 -8.87 -19.27
N GLU A 86 -10.97 -7.81 -18.52
CA GLU A 86 -9.98 -6.81 -18.13
C GLU A 86 -9.41 -7.13 -16.74
N ASP A 87 -8.09 -7.12 -16.61
CA ASP A 87 -7.39 -7.24 -15.33
C ASP A 87 -7.62 -5.96 -14.51
N LEU A 88 -8.22 -6.08 -13.32
CA LEU A 88 -8.52 -4.91 -12.49
C LEU A 88 -7.28 -4.29 -11.83
N ILE A 89 -6.18 -5.02 -11.66
CA ILE A 89 -4.90 -4.43 -11.23
C ILE A 89 -4.47 -3.40 -12.27
N VAL A 90 -4.47 -3.80 -13.54
CA VAL A 90 -4.11 -2.92 -14.65
C VAL A 90 -5.12 -1.80 -14.80
N LYS A 91 -6.41 -2.13 -14.87
CA LYS A 91 -7.48 -1.18 -15.19
C LYS A 91 -7.72 -0.13 -14.09
N ASP A 92 -7.91 -0.58 -12.85
CA ASP A 92 -8.36 0.28 -11.75
C ASP A 92 -7.20 0.73 -10.85
N GLY A 93 -6.07 0.02 -10.87
CA GLY A 93 -4.90 0.34 -10.06
C GLY A 93 -3.81 1.09 -10.82
N LEU A 94 -3.45 0.62 -12.02
CA LEU A 94 -2.18 0.98 -12.67
C LEU A 94 -2.30 1.73 -14.00
N THR A 95 -3.52 2.03 -14.46
CA THR A 95 -3.74 2.77 -15.71
C THR A 95 -4.20 4.20 -15.42
N ASP A 96 -3.50 5.18 -15.98
CA ASP A 96 -3.95 6.57 -15.92
C ASP A 96 -5.20 6.76 -16.78
N VAL A 97 -6.26 7.29 -16.17
CA VAL A 97 -7.56 7.42 -16.85
C VAL A 97 -7.50 8.41 -18.01
N TYR A 98 -6.64 9.43 -17.96
CA TYR A 98 -6.62 10.50 -18.95
C TYR A 98 -5.70 10.18 -20.14
N ASN A 99 -4.49 9.72 -19.84
CA ASN A 99 -3.47 9.41 -20.82
C ASN A 99 -3.58 7.98 -21.37
N LYS A 100 -4.33 7.09 -20.71
CA LYS A 100 -4.50 5.68 -21.09
C LYS A 100 -3.19 4.92 -21.19
N ILE A 101 -2.26 5.22 -20.27
CA ILE A 101 -0.94 4.60 -20.17
C ILE A 101 -0.74 4.00 -18.78
N HIS A 102 0.21 3.07 -18.66
CA HIS A 102 0.59 2.49 -17.38
C HIS A 102 1.28 3.53 -16.47
N MET A 103 1.16 3.42 -15.14
CA MET A 103 1.87 4.28 -14.19
C MET A 103 3.38 4.34 -14.42
N GLY A 104 3.97 3.25 -14.90
CA GLY A 104 5.37 3.19 -15.31
C GLY A 104 5.73 4.17 -16.44
N ASN A 105 4.83 4.42 -17.38
CA ASN A 105 5.03 5.44 -18.42
C ASN A 105 4.95 6.87 -17.84
N CYS A 106 4.14 7.09 -16.80
CA CYS A 106 4.12 8.36 -16.08
C CYS A 106 5.47 8.60 -15.36
N ALA A 107 6.09 7.54 -14.83
CA ALA A 107 7.42 7.61 -14.24
C ALA A 107 8.50 7.94 -15.30
N GLU A 108 8.46 7.30 -16.48
CA GLU A 108 9.37 7.62 -17.60
C GLU A 108 9.27 9.10 -18.03
N ASN A 109 8.05 9.66 -18.08
CA ASN A 109 7.86 11.08 -18.39
C ASN A 109 8.54 12.00 -17.36
N THR A 110 8.51 11.61 -16.08
CA THR A 110 9.21 12.36 -15.02
C THR A 110 10.72 12.18 -15.13
N ALA A 111 11.20 10.96 -15.36
CA ALA A 111 12.62 10.67 -15.58
C ALA A 111 13.18 11.51 -16.72
N LYS A 112 12.45 11.61 -17.84
CA LYS A 112 12.82 12.48 -18.98
C LYS A 112 12.87 13.96 -18.60
N LYS A 113 11.83 14.48 -17.93
CA LYS A 113 11.74 15.91 -17.58
C LYS A 113 12.79 16.34 -16.56
N MET A 114 13.15 15.45 -15.64
CA MET A 114 14.09 15.71 -14.55
C MET A 114 15.50 15.18 -14.84
N ASN A 115 15.74 14.62 -16.03
CA ASN A 115 17.01 14.01 -16.45
C ASN A 115 17.54 12.93 -15.49
N ILE A 116 16.65 12.08 -14.97
CA ILE A 116 17.00 10.99 -14.06
C ILE A 116 17.33 9.74 -14.89
N GLY A 117 18.62 9.41 -14.97
CA GLY A 117 19.12 8.31 -15.79
C GLY A 117 18.81 6.92 -15.23
N ARG A 118 18.91 5.91 -16.10
CA ARG A 118 18.76 4.48 -15.74
C ARG A 118 19.69 4.06 -14.61
N GLU A 119 20.97 4.42 -14.69
CA GLU A 119 21.98 4.03 -13.70
C GLU A 119 21.68 4.60 -12.31
N GLU A 120 21.14 5.82 -12.24
CA GLU A 120 20.73 6.45 -10.99
C GLU A 120 19.56 5.71 -10.34
N GLN A 121 18.55 5.32 -11.14
CA GLN A 121 17.40 4.54 -10.67
C GLN A 121 17.84 3.16 -10.18
N ASP A 122 18.70 2.47 -10.92
CA ASP A 122 19.23 1.16 -10.52
C ASP A 122 20.06 1.28 -9.23
N LYS A 123 20.91 2.30 -9.10
CA LYS A 123 21.68 2.56 -7.88
C LYS A 123 20.77 2.83 -6.68
N TYR A 124 19.69 3.58 -6.86
CA TYR A 124 18.71 3.82 -5.82
C TYR A 124 18.02 2.52 -5.38
N ALA A 125 17.57 1.71 -6.34
CA ALA A 125 16.93 0.43 -6.07
C ALA A 125 17.86 -0.56 -5.35
N ILE A 126 19.12 -0.69 -5.78
CA ILE A 126 20.13 -1.50 -5.08
C ILE A 126 20.32 -1.00 -3.64
N SER A 127 20.37 0.32 -3.43
CA SER A 127 20.45 0.91 -2.08
C SER A 127 19.21 0.58 -1.25
N SER A 128 18.02 0.56 -1.84
CA SER A 128 16.76 0.19 -1.18
C SER A 128 16.81 -1.26 -0.69
N TYR A 129 17.12 -2.22 -1.57
CA TYR A 129 17.27 -3.64 -1.21
C TYR A 129 18.32 -3.84 -0.11
N THR A 130 19.46 -3.14 -0.22
CA THR A 130 20.54 -3.23 0.79
C THR A 130 20.07 -2.74 2.16
N LYS A 131 19.34 -1.62 2.21
CA LYS A 131 18.79 -1.06 3.46
C LYS A 131 17.73 -1.98 4.06
N SER A 132 16.82 -2.51 3.25
CA SER A 132 15.80 -3.46 3.70
C SER A 132 16.43 -4.70 4.32
N LYS A 133 17.44 -5.28 3.67
CA LYS A 133 18.20 -6.42 4.20
C LYS A 133 18.86 -6.09 5.54
N ALA A 134 19.54 -4.96 5.65
CA ALA A 134 20.18 -4.54 6.90
C ALA A 134 19.17 -4.29 8.03
N ALA A 135 17.98 -3.74 7.73
CA ALA A 135 16.92 -3.55 8.72
C ALA A 135 16.35 -4.87 9.26
N TRP A 136 16.21 -5.88 8.39
CA TRP A 136 15.82 -7.22 8.79
C TRP A 136 16.91 -7.94 9.60
N GLU A 137 18.17 -7.92 9.12
CA GLU A 137 19.31 -8.55 9.81
C GLU A 137 19.59 -7.93 11.18
N SER A 138 19.32 -6.64 11.37
CA SER A 138 19.45 -5.95 12.66
C SER A 138 18.27 -6.15 13.61
N GLY A 139 17.18 -6.78 13.15
CA GLY A 139 15.96 -6.99 13.92
C GLY A 139 15.13 -5.71 14.15
N LEU A 140 15.41 -4.62 13.42
CA LEU A 140 14.72 -3.34 13.57
C LEU A 140 13.21 -3.46 13.35
N LEU A 141 12.81 -4.28 12.39
CA LEU A 141 11.42 -4.47 11.96
C LEU A 141 10.61 -5.41 12.85
N ALA A 142 11.26 -6.14 13.77
CA ALA A 142 10.60 -7.11 14.64
C ALA A 142 9.53 -6.48 15.57
N LYS A 143 9.62 -5.16 15.82
CA LYS A 143 8.63 -4.43 16.63
C LYS A 143 7.41 -3.98 15.83
N GLU A 144 7.50 -3.96 14.50
CA GLU A 144 6.45 -3.46 13.61
C GLU A 144 5.68 -4.61 12.95
N ILE A 145 6.36 -5.73 12.67
CA ILE A 145 5.78 -6.89 12.00
C ILE A 145 5.15 -7.86 12.99
N THR A 146 3.88 -8.21 12.75
CA THR A 146 3.20 -9.32 13.41
C THR A 146 3.23 -10.54 12.48
N PRO A 147 3.81 -11.68 12.88
CA PRO A 147 3.81 -12.89 12.06
C PRO A 147 2.40 -13.37 11.70
N VAL A 148 2.24 -13.90 10.48
CA VAL A 148 0.99 -14.46 9.98
C VAL A 148 1.17 -15.96 9.75
N THR A 149 0.36 -16.77 10.41
CA THR A 149 0.34 -18.23 10.21
C THR A 149 -0.69 -18.61 9.16
N ILE A 150 -0.23 -19.18 8.05
CA ILE A 150 -1.06 -19.70 6.96
C ILE A 150 -1.32 -21.18 7.23
N GLN A 151 -2.57 -21.48 7.57
CA GLN A 151 -3.05 -22.84 7.81
C GLN A 151 -3.09 -23.64 6.52
N GLN A 152 -2.50 -24.85 6.51
CA GLN A 152 -2.48 -25.71 5.34
C GLN A 152 -3.19 -27.05 5.60
N ARG A 153 -4.14 -27.42 4.73
CA ARG A 153 -4.82 -28.71 4.87
C ARG A 153 -3.86 -29.86 4.53
N GLY A 154 -3.57 -30.71 5.51
CA GLY A 154 -2.75 -31.92 5.33
C GLY A 154 -1.25 -31.65 5.22
N LYS A 155 -0.80 -30.44 5.56
CA LYS A 155 0.62 -30.05 5.63
C LYS A 155 0.85 -29.22 6.90
N PRO A 156 2.09 -29.11 7.39
CA PRO A 156 2.41 -28.17 8.45
C PRO A 156 2.08 -26.73 8.05
N ASP A 157 1.67 -25.94 9.03
CA ASP A 157 1.41 -24.52 8.82
C ASP A 157 2.67 -23.76 8.39
N VAL A 158 2.47 -22.73 7.59
CA VAL A 158 3.55 -21.83 7.16
C VAL A 158 3.46 -20.54 7.95
N VAL A 159 4.50 -20.22 8.70
CA VAL A 159 4.60 -18.94 9.43
C VAL A 159 5.37 -17.94 8.57
N VAL A 160 4.69 -16.87 8.16
CA VAL A 160 5.30 -15.73 7.47
C VAL A 160 5.58 -14.65 8.49
N GLN A 161 6.86 -14.43 8.80
CA GLN A 161 7.31 -13.50 9.85
C GLN A 161 8.26 -12.42 9.33
N GLU A 162 8.49 -12.40 8.03
CA GLU A 162 9.45 -11.54 7.37
C GLU A 162 8.97 -11.17 5.96
N ASP A 163 9.24 -9.94 5.53
CA ASP A 163 8.93 -9.49 4.17
C ASP A 163 9.58 -10.41 3.12
N GLU A 164 8.84 -10.74 2.07
CA GLU A 164 9.32 -11.66 1.05
C GLU A 164 10.22 -10.99 0.00
N GLU A 165 9.85 -9.79 -0.44
CA GLU A 165 10.36 -9.19 -1.68
C GLU A 165 11.85 -8.86 -1.61
N TYR A 166 12.35 -8.37 -0.46
CA TYR A 166 13.72 -7.87 -0.37
C TYR A 166 14.79 -8.97 -0.61
N LYS A 167 14.40 -10.24 -0.48
CA LYS A 167 15.25 -11.42 -0.73
C LYS A 167 15.27 -11.84 -2.20
N ARG A 168 14.28 -11.43 -2.98
CA ARG A 168 14.08 -11.82 -4.38
C ARG A 168 14.85 -10.92 -5.34
N VAL A 169 16.16 -10.78 -5.13
CA VAL A 169 16.98 -9.83 -5.88
C VAL A 169 18.30 -10.45 -6.35
N ASP A 170 18.70 -10.10 -7.56
CA ASP A 170 20.01 -10.41 -8.14
C ASP A 170 20.61 -9.12 -8.71
N PHE A 171 21.52 -8.51 -7.96
CA PHE A 171 22.13 -7.23 -8.33
C PHE A 171 22.89 -7.30 -9.66
N THR A 172 23.38 -8.47 -10.06
CA THR A 172 24.10 -8.64 -11.33
C THR A 172 23.20 -8.53 -12.56
N LYS A 173 21.88 -8.66 -12.37
CA LYS A 173 20.88 -8.55 -13.44
C LYS A 173 20.42 -7.12 -13.69
N PHE A 174 20.60 -6.18 -12.74
CA PHE A 174 20.08 -4.81 -12.85
C PHE A 174 20.44 -4.15 -14.19
N PRO A 175 21.72 -4.06 -14.60
CA PRO A 175 22.07 -3.39 -15.87
C PRO A 175 21.56 -4.13 -17.12
N LYS A 176 21.21 -5.41 -16.99
CA LYS A 176 20.82 -6.30 -18.10
C LYS A 176 19.32 -6.33 -18.35
N LEU A 177 18.52 -5.87 -17.39
CA LEU A 177 17.06 -5.90 -17.52
C LEU A 177 16.58 -4.89 -18.56
N LYS A 178 15.67 -5.37 -19.40
CA LYS A 178 14.96 -4.53 -20.38
C LYS A 178 13.99 -3.60 -19.66
N THR A 179 13.79 -2.44 -20.25
CA THR A 179 12.74 -1.51 -19.83
C THR A 179 11.38 -2.07 -20.22
N VAL A 180 10.44 -2.04 -19.29
CA VAL A 180 9.17 -2.79 -19.43
C VAL A 180 8.00 -1.91 -19.87
N PHE A 181 8.09 -0.60 -19.65
CA PHE A 181 7.02 0.36 -19.95
C PHE A 181 7.28 1.17 -21.23
N GLN A 182 8.54 1.43 -21.57
CA GLN A 182 8.92 2.22 -22.74
C GLN A 182 10.07 1.54 -23.48
N LYS A 183 9.89 1.31 -24.79
CA LYS A 183 10.88 0.66 -25.64
C LYS A 183 12.08 1.58 -25.92
N ASP A 184 11.80 2.79 -26.40
CA ASP A 184 12.84 3.74 -26.82
C ASP A 184 13.25 4.63 -25.64
N ASN A 185 14.55 4.67 -25.31
CA ASN A 185 15.10 5.49 -24.23
C ASN A 185 14.38 5.33 -22.88
N GLY A 186 13.89 4.12 -22.57
CA GLY A 186 13.31 3.81 -21.28
C GLY A 186 14.35 3.73 -20.18
N THR A 187 13.90 3.90 -18.94
CA THR A 187 14.74 3.84 -17.73
C THR A 187 14.14 2.93 -16.66
N VAL A 188 12.83 2.70 -16.68
CA VAL A 188 12.12 1.94 -15.66
C VAL A 188 12.11 0.44 -16.01
N THR A 189 12.49 -0.38 -15.05
CA THR A 189 12.55 -1.85 -15.14
C THR A 189 11.80 -2.51 -14.00
N ALA A 190 11.59 -3.81 -14.09
CA ALA A 190 11.02 -4.59 -13.00
C ALA A 190 11.85 -4.54 -11.70
N ALA A 191 13.16 -4.29 -11.77
CA ALA A 191 14.03 -4.27 -10.60
C ALA A 191 14.14 -2.90 -9.91
N ASN A 192 13.79 -1.83 -10.62
CA ASN A 192 13.82 -0.46 -10.07
C ASN A 192 12.42 0.17 -9.90
N ALA A 193 11.37 -0.57 -10.23
CA ALA A 193 9.98 -0.27 -9.89
C ALA A 193 9.53 -1.09 -8.67
N SER A 194 8.44 -0.66 -8.03
CA SER A 194 7.77 -1.47 -7.00
C SER A 194 7.13 -2.72 -7.62
N THR A 195 7.05 -3.81 -6.85
CA THR A 195 6.33 -5.02 -7.23
C THR A 195 4.84 -4.93 -6.88
N LEU A 196 4.08 -5.99 -7.23
CA LEU A 196 2.70 -6.15 -6.78
C LEU A 196 2.73 -7.01 -5.52
N ASN A 197 2.08 -6.56 -4.44
CA ASN A 197 2.24 -7.16 -3.12
C ASN A 197 0.90 -7.31 -2.40
N ASP A 198 0.89 -8.18 -1.39
CA ASP A 198 -0.20 -8.32 -0.43
C ASP A 198 0.29 -7.82 0.94
N GLY A 199 -0.56 -7.10 1.67
CA GLY A 199 -0.21 -6.62 3.00
C GLY A 199 -1.25 -5.69 3.62
N ALA A 200 -1.09 -5.46 4.93
CA ALA A 200 -1.91 -4.52 5.68
C ALA A 200 -1.09 -3.86 6.81
N ALA A 201 -1.45 -2.64 7.15
CA ALA A 201 -0.89 -1.90 8.30
C ALA A 201 -2.01 -1.11 9.00
N ALA A 202 -1.94 -1.01 10.32
CA ALA A 202 -2.93 -0.32 11.15
C ALA A 202 -2.27 0.46 12.29
N LEU A 203 -2.83 1.62 12.60
CA LEU A 203 -2.46 2.49 13.71
C LEU A 203 -3.68 2.70 14.61
N VAL A 204 -3.44 2.69 15.92
CA VAL A 204 -4.41 3.18 16.91
C VAL A 204 -4.13 4.66 17.15
N LEU A 205 -5.14 5.50 16.92
CA LEU A 205 -5.09 6.95 17.09
C LEU A 205 -6.03 7.34 18.21
N MET A 206 -5.59 8.25 19.07
CA MET A 206 -6.34 8.69 20.24
C MET A 206 -6.15 10.19 20.43
N THR A 207 -7.12 10.86 21.07
CA THR A 207 -6.86 12.20 21.62
C THR A 207 -5.92 12.09 22.83
N ALA A 208 -5.30 13.21 23.23
CA ALA A 208 -4.40 13.23 24.38
C ALA A 208 -5.14 12.86 25.67
N GLU A 209 -6.36 13.38 25.82
CA GLU A 209 -7.24 13.14 26.96
C GLU A 209 -7.64 11.66 27.05
N ALA A 210 -7.95 11.03 25.92
CA ALA A 210 -8.28 9.61 25.87
C ALA A 210 -7.08 8.72 26.21
N ALA A 211 -5.88 9.08 25.72
CA ALA A 211 -4.66 8.37 26.06
C ALA A 211 -4.34 8.45 27.56
N GLU A 212 -4.51 9.62 28.18
CA GLU A 212 -4.36 9.81 29.62
C GLU A 212 -5.40 9.00 30.42
N GLN A 213 -6.68 9.10 30.05
CA GLN A 213 -7.77 8.37 30.70
C GLN A 213 -7.56 6.85 30.65
N LEU A 214 -7.06 6.33 29.52
CA LEU A 214 -6.80 4.90 29.32
C LEU A 214 -5.40 4.48 29.77
N LYS A 215 -4.60 5.41 30.33
CA LYS A 215 -3.21 5.20 30.76
C LYS A 215 -2.34 4.59 29.64
N ALA A 216 -2.64 4.93 28.39
CA ALA A 216 -1.88 4.51 27.23
C ALA A 216 -0.66 5.42 27.04
N LYS A 217 0.50 4.85 26.74
CA LYS A 217 1.71 5.61 26.42
C LYS A 217 1.71 5.94 24.91
N PRO A 218 1.55 7.21 24.50
CA PRO A 218 1.60 7.57 23.09
C PRO A 218 2.98 7.28 22.50
N LEU A 219 3.03 6.74 21.28
CA LEU A 219 4.29 6.48 20.56
C LEU A 219 4.75 7.66 19.71
N ALA A 220 3.84 8.57 19.37
CA ALA A 220 4.13 9.77 18.61
C ALA A 220 2.92 10.73 18.58
N ARG A 221 3.15 11.96 18.13
CA ARG A 221 2.09 12.98 17.91
C ARG A 221 2.01 13.38 16.43
N ILE A 222 0.80 13.44 15.88
CA ILE A 222 0.52 14.02 14.56
C ILE A 222 0.55 15.54 14.68
N LEU A 223 1.52 16.20 14.03
CA LEU A 223 1.70 17.65 14.05
C LEU A 223 0.93 18.37 12.95
N GLY A 224 0.72 17.70 11.83
CA GLY A 224 0.10 18.31 10.66
C GLY A 224 -0.22 17.29 9.59
N ILE A 225 -1.26 17.59 8.84
CA ILE A 225 -1.75 16.80 7.71
C ILE A 225 -1.88 17.72 6.50
N LYS A 226 -1.29 17.33 5.37
CA LYS A 226 -1.40 18.07 4.11
C LYS A 226 -1.66 17.14 2.94
N GLN A 227 -2.48 17.60 2.00
CA GLN A 227 -2.74 16.93 0.74
C GLN A 227 -2.59 17.94 -0.40
N ASN A 228 -1.81 17.58 -1.42
CA ASN A 228 -1.76 18.29 -2.69
C ASN A 228 -2.49 17.50 -3.79
N THR A 229 -2.63 18.08 -4.99
CA THR A 229 -3.32 17.46 -6.14
C THR A 229 -2.58 16.24 -6.69
N ALA A 230 -1.25 16.21 -6.60
CA ALA A 230 -0.49 14.97 -6.74
C ALA A 230 -0.70 14.10 -5.49
N VAL A 231 -0.78 12.78 -5.64
CA VAL A 231 -1.08 11.74 -4.63
C VAL A 231 -0.23 11.79 -3.34
N GLN A 232 0.66 12.77 -3.20
CA GLN A 232 1.44 13.07 -2.01
C GLN A 232 0.56 13.53 -0.84
N ILE A 233 0.64 12.75 0.22
CA ILE A 233 0.16 13.09 1.56
C ILE A 233 1.40 13.18 2.45
N THR A 234 1.40 14.12 3.39
CA THR A 234 2.45 14.21 4.41
C THR A 234 1.79 14.29 5.78
N ILE A 235 2.27 13.43 6.69
CA ILE A 235 1.95 13.46 8.10
C ILE A 235 3.26 13.77 8.83
N HIS A 236 3.29 14.89 9.53
CA HIS A 236 4.43 15.24 10.38
C HIS A 236 4.24 14.56 11.73
N ILE A 237 5.22 13.78 12.16
CA ILE A 237 5.16 12.99 13.39
C ILE A 237 6.34 13.37 14.29
N GLN A 238 6.08 13.54 15.58
CA GLN A 238 7.12 13.75 16.60
C GLN A 238 7.11 12.57 17.58
N SER A 239 8.27 11.93 17.80
CA SER A 239 8.46 10.95 18.88
C SER A 239 8.25 11.62 20.25
N PRO A 240 7.73 10.92 21.26
CA PRO A 240 7.73 11.42 22.64
C PRO A 240 9.17 11.71 23.06
N LEU A 241 9.34 12.80 23.79
CA LEU A 241 10.54 13.06 24.60
C LEU A 241 10.67 11.98 25.68
#